data_AF-A0A2D5C8Q0-F1
#
_entry.id   AF-A0A2D5C8Q0-F1
#
_cell.length_a   1.000
_cell.length_b   1.000
_cell.length_c   1.000
_cell.angle_alpha   90.00
_cell.angle_beta   90.00
_cell.angle_gamma   90.00
#
_symmetry.space_group_name_H-M   'P 1'
#
loop_
_entity.id
_entity.type
_entity.pdbx_description
1 polymer ?
#
loop_
_entity_poly.entity_id
_entity_poly.type
_entity_poly.pdbx_seq_one_letter_code
_entity_poly.pdbx_strand_id
1 'polypeptide(L)'
;ASKIIFSGDHILPKITPFIPTESKDSDMLAKYTESLDKVDKIKHDIIAPGHGDLISEPHNRIKQMKLHHKRRSEKILTILEQKSFTGWEMVNNVFPRKLDDMNLRLAFQETMAHLKYLENLGKVKQEEVHKVSHWSKTRQV
;
A
#
# COMPACT_ATOMS: atom_id res chain seq x y z
N ALA A 1 24.15 -0.05 25.78
CA ALA A 1 24.21 0.60 24.46
C ALA A 1 22.86 0.44 23.78
N SER A 2 22.27 1.51 23.25
CA SER A 2 21.00 1.44 22.52
C SER A 2 21.20 0.76 21.16
N LYS A 3 20.23 -0.05 20.74
CA LYS A 3 20.22 -0.70 19.42
C LYS A 3 19.44 0.17 18.43
N ILE A 4 20.13 0.68 17.41
CA ILE A 4 19.57 1.60 16.42
C ILE A 4 19.47 0.89 15.06
N ILE A 5 18.33 1.04 14.39
CA ILE A 5 18.15 0.65 12.98
C ILE A 5 18.14 1.90 12.11
N PHE A 6 18.94 1.92 11.05
CA PHE A 6 18.85 2.94 10.00
C PHE A 6 17.91 2.44 8.90
N SER A 7 16.70 2.99 8.82
CA SER A 7 15.64 2.47 7.95
C SER A 7 15.60 3.07 6.55
N GLY A 8 16.29 4.19 6.30
CA GLY A 8 16.07 4.98 5.09
C GLY A 8 14.59 5.32 4.93
N ASP A 9 14.03 5.07 3.76
CA ASP A 9 12.60 5.32 3.46
C ASP A 9 11.67 4.17 3.85
N HIS A 10 12.21 3.04 4.33
CA HIS A 10 11.40 1.87 4.64
C HIS A 10 10.38 2.16 5.75
N ILE A 11 10.82 2.90 6.78
CA ILE A 11 10.01 3.31 7.93
C ILE A 11 10.26 4.80 8.15
N LEU A 12 9.19 5.59 8.04
CA LEU A 12 9.20 7.05 8.16
C LEU A 12 8.27 7.47 9.30
N PRO A 13 8.56 8.57 10.03
CA PRO A 13 7.86 8.91 11.27
C PRO A 13 6.42 9.41 11.04
N LYS A 14 6.17 10.12 9.94
CA LYS A 14 4.88 10.79 9.68
C LYS A 14 4.10 10.13 8.55
N ILE A 15 4.72 9.97 7.39
CA ILE A 15 4.09 9.42 6.17
C ILE A 15 4.40 7.93 5.98
N THR A 16 3.65 7.27 5.11
CA THR A 16 4.06 5.97 4.53
C THR A 16 4.89 6.22 3.28
N PRO A 17 5.91 5.40 3.00
CA PRO A 17 6.63 5.49 1.74
C PRO A 17 5.71 5.13 0.58
N PHE A 18 6.07 5.62 -0.59
CA PHE A 18 5.41 5.26 -1.84
C PHE A 18 5.64 3.77 -2.15
N ILE A 19 4.59 3.06 -2.54
CA ILE A 19 4.66 1.66 -2.98
C ILE A 19 4.56 1.62 -4.50
N PRO A 20 5.68 1.41 -5.22
CA PRO A 20 5.67 1.40 -6.67
C PRO A 20 5.06 0.11 -7.22
N THR A 21 4.64 0.16 -8.48
CA THR A 21 4.45 -1.03 -9.30
C THR A 21 5.72 -1.29 -10.10
N GLU A 22 6.24 -2.51 -10.05
CA GLU A 22 7.47 -2.90 -10.76
C GLU A 22 7.14 -3.67 -12.06
N SER A 23 6.24 -4.65 -11.96
CA SER A 23 5.72 -5.45 -13.07
C SER A 23 4.27 -5.84 -12.79
N LYS A 24 3.58 -6.42 -13.78
CA LYS A 24 2.18 -6.86 -13.63
C LYS A 24 2.01 -7.94 -12.55
N ASP A 25 3.05 -8.73 -12.30
CA ASP A 25 3.02 -9.85 -11.38
C ASP A 25 3.62 -9.54 -10.00
N SER A 26 4.29 -8.38 -9.85
CA SER A 26 4.99 -8.02 -8.61
C SER A 26 4.01 -7.49 -7.55
N ASP A 27 3.91 -8.22 -6.43
CA ASP A 27 3.18 -7.77 -5.24
C ASP A 27 4.07 -6.94 -4.32
N MET A 28 4.29 -5.69 -4.70
CA MET A 28 5.15 -4.78 -3.94
C MET A 28 4.59 -4.44 -2.57
N LEU A 29 3.26 -4.44 -2.42
CA LEU A 29 2.63 -4.18 -1.13
C LEU A 29 2.81 -5.36 -0.16
N ALA A 30 2.62 -6.62 -0.63
CA ALA A 30 2.93 -7.79 0.19
C ALA A 30 4.39 -7.77 0.64
N LYS A 31 5.34 -7.63 -0.31
CA LYS A 31 6.79 -7.54 -0.02
C LYS A 31 7.10 -6.45 1.01
N TYR A 32 6.49 -5.28 0.87
CA TYR A 32 6.68 -4.18 1.81
C TYR A 32 6.16 -4.52 3.21
N THR A 33 4.93 -5.03 3.32
CA THR A 33 4.35 -5.39 4.63
C THR A 33 5.07 -6.55 5.31
N GLU A 34 5.57 -7.52 4.55
CA GLU A 34 6.43 -8.60 5.06
C GLU A 34 7.78 -8.07 5.53
N SER A 35 8.35 -7.08 4.83
CA SER A 35 9.59 -6.44 5.25
C SER A 35 9.41 -5.66 6.56
N LEU A 36 8.26 -4.99 6.74
CA LEU A 36 7.91 -4.38 8.03
C LEU A 36 7.89 -5.43 9.16
N ASP A 37 7.34 -6.63 8.89
CA ASP A 37 7.33 -7.72 9.88
C ASP A 37 8.71 -8.28 10.20
N LYS A 38 9.65 -8.22 9.26
CA LYS A 38 11.05 -8.57 9.53
C LYS A 38 11.68 -7.58 10.49
N VAL A 39 11.48 -6.27 10.27
CA VAL A 39 12.01 -5.23 11.17
C VAL A 39 11.37 -5.30 12.55
N ASP A 40 10.05 -5.52 12.63
CA ASP A 40 9.30 -5.60 13.89
C ASP A 40 9.80 -6.74 14.81
N LYS A 41 10.38 -7.80 14.23
CA LYS A 41 10.95 -8.95 14.97
C LYS A 41 12.38 -8.71 15.47
N ILE A 42 13.08 -7.70 14.96
CA ILE A 42 14.45 -7.39 15.41
C ILE A 42 14.36 -6.67 16.75
N LYS A 43 15.23 -7.03 17.71
CA LYS A 43 15.34 -6.28 18.97
C LYS A 43 16.07 -4.96 18.72
N HIS A 44 15.33 -3.85 18.73
CA HIS A 44 15.85 -2.49 18.56
C HIS A 44 15.11 -1.50 19.46
N ASP A 45 15.75 -0.40 19.81
CA ASP A 45 15.19 0.62 20.71
C ASP A 45 14.73 1.85 19.93
N ILE A 46 15.41 2.19 18.83
CA ILE A 46 15.17 3.41 18.03
C ILE A 46 15.33 3.09 16.55
N ILE A 47 14.51 3.72 15.70
CA ILE A 47 14.73 3.78 14.25
C ILE A 47 15.18 5.19 13.85
N ALA A 48 16.27 5.27 13.09
CA ALA A 48 16.77 6.45 12.42
C ALA A 48 16.35 6.43 10.93
N PRO A 49 15.34 7.21 10.53
CA PRO A 49 14.85 7.23 9.15
C PRO A 49 15.74 8.06 8.23
N GLY A 50 15.56 7.89 6.91
CA GLY A 50 16.16 8.76 5.90
C GLY A 50 15.58 10.18 5.92
N HIS A 51 14.34 10.32 6.40
CA HIS A 51 13.64 11.59 6.50
C HIS A 51 12.84 11.73 7.79
N GLY A 52 12.83 12.95 8.35
CA GLY A 52 12.11 13.31 9.57
C GLY A 52 12.85 12.93 10.85
N ASP A 53 12.12 12.95 11.96
CA ASP A 53 12.67 12.74 13.30
C ASP A 53 12.94 11.26 13.61
N LEU A 54 13.81 11.01 14.60
CA LEU A 54 14.01 9.67 15.16
C LEU A 54 12.70 9.10 15.68
N ILE A 55 12.53 7.78 15.55
CA ILE A 55 11.34 7.06 16.01
C ILE A 55 11.71 6.32 17.29
N SER A 56 11.26 6.84 18.43
CA SER A 56 11.45 6.23 19.77
C SER A 56 10.47 5.09 20.07
N GLU A 57 9.36 5.02 19.35
CA GLU A 57 8.30 4.01 19.50
C GLU A 57 8.16 3.18 18.21
N PRO A 58 9.21 2.44 17.79
CA PRO A 58 9.28 1.87 16.44
C PRO A 58 8.21 0.81 16.15
N HIS A 59 7.92 -0.08 17.11
CA HIS A 59 6.87 -1.09 16.97
C HIS A 59 5.48 -0.48 16.79
N ASN A 60 5.19 0.60 17.53
CA ASN A 60 3.95 1.34 17.38
C ASN A 60 3.86 2.00 16.00
N ARG A 61 4.98 2.55 15.50
CA ARG A 61 5.02 3.13 14.17
C ARG A 61 4.81 2.08 13.07
N ILE A 62 5.47 0.92 13.15
CA ILE A 62 5.28 -0.18 12.20
C ILE A 62 3.82 -0.63 12.16
N LYS A 63 3.17 -0.80 13.33
CA LYS A 63 1.73 -1.12 13.41
C LYS A 63 0.85 -0.07 12.72
N GLN A 64 1.13 1.21 12.92
CA GLN A 64 0.40 2.30 12.24
C GLN A 64 0.52 2.21 10.72
N MET A 65 1.73 1.95 10.20
CA MET A 65 1.97 1.83 8.75
C MET A 65 1.26 0.61 8.16
N LYS A 66 1.29 -0.55 8.84
CA LYS A 66 0.52 -1.73 8.44
C LYS A 66 -1.00 -1.45 8.44
N LEU A 67 -1.49 -0.78 9.49
CA LEU A 67 -2.91 -0.40 9.60
C LEU A 67 -3.33 0.57 8.49
N HIS A 68 -2.45 1.48 8.09
CA HIS A 68 -2.70 2.41 6.98
C HIS A 68 -3.00 1.66 5.68
N HIS A 69 -2.14 0.71 5.28
CA HIS A 69 -2.37 -0.08 4.08
C HIS A 69 -3.58 -1.00 4.21
N LYS A 70 -3.81 -1.61 5.38
CA LYS A 70 -5.03 -2.40 5.64
C LYS A 70 -6.30 -1.57 5.39
N ARG A 71 -6.38 -0.36 5.95
CA ARG A 71 -7.52 0.54 5.78
C ARG A 71 -7.72 0.97 4.33
N ARG A 72 -6.64 1.22 3.57
CA ARG A 72 -6.74 1.55 2.14
C ARG A 72 -7.25 0.37 1.33
N SER A 73 -6.77 -0.84 1.61
CA SER A 73 -7.28 -2.07 0.98
C SER A 73 -8.77 -2.32 1.31
N GLU A 74 -9.18 -2.11 2.56
CA GLU A 74 -10.60 -2.19 2.96
C GLU A 74 -11.47 -1.15 2.24
N LYS A 75 -10.97 0.08 2.09
CA LYS A 75 -11.64 1.12 1.31
C LYS A 75 -11.83 0.69 -0.15
N ILE A 76 -10.80 0.12 -0.79
CA ILE A 76 -10.88 -0.38 -2.17
C ILE A 76 -11.92 -1.49 -2.29
N LEU A 77 -11.93 -2.46 -1.37
CA LEU A 77 -12.92 -3.52 -1.34
C LEU A 77 -14.36 -2.98 -1.21
N THR A 78 -14.56 -1.97 -0.36
CA THR A 78 -15.85 -1.30 -0.16
C THR A 78 -16.32 -0.60 -1.44
N ILE A 79 -15.42 0.07 -2.17
CA ILE A 79 -15.75 0.70 -3.47
C ILE A 79 -16.18 -0.36 -4.48
N LEU A 80 -15.48 -1.49 -4.54
CA LEU A 80 -15.74 -2.60 -5.48
C LEU A 80 -17.01 -3.41 -5.18
N GLU A 81 -17.70 -3.15 -4.06
CA GLU A 81 -19.02 -3.73 -3.80
C GLU A 81 -20.11 -3.14 -4.70
N GLN A 82 -19.90 -1.93 -5.23
CA GLN A 82 -20.89 -1.23 -6.03
C GLN A 82 -20.96 -1.78 -7.47
N LYS A 83 -19.79 -1.89 -8.11
CA LYS A 83 -19.61 -2.33 -9.50
C LYS A 83 -18.13 -2.61 -9.78
N SER A 84 -17.83 -3.04 -10.99
CA SER A 84 -16.45 -3.07 -11.49
C SER A 84 -15.96 -1.67 -11.88
N PHE A 85 -14.66 -1.45 -11.73
CA PHE A 85 -14.00 -0.18 -12.08
C PHE A 85 -12.67 -0.45 -12.77
N THR A 86 -12.30 0.43 -13.69
CA THR A 86 -10.92 0.49 -14.20
C THR A 86 -9.97 0.97 -13.11
N GLY A 87 -8.66 0.67 -13.25
CA GLY A 87 -7.65 1.20 -12.34
C GLY A 87 -7.68 2.73 -12.25
N TRP A 88 -8.00 3.42 -13.35
CA TRP A 88 -8.11 4.88 -13.38
C TRP A 88 -9.32 5.41 -12.60
N GLU A 89 -10.49 4.81 -12.78
CA GLU A 89 -11.68 5.18 -12.01
C GLU A 89 -11.50 4.90 -10.52
N MET A 90 -10.77 3.83 -10.17
CA MET A 90 -10.43 3.52 -8.78
C MET A 90 -9.61 4.63 -8.12
N VAL A 91 -8.66 5.25 -8.83
CA VAL A 91 -7.86 6.37 -8.27
C VAL A 91 -8.75 7.50 -7.77
N ASN A 92 -9.74 7.90 -8.55
CA ASN A 92 -10.65 9.00 -8.19
C ASN A 92 -11.48 8.69 -6.93
N ASN A 93 -11.82 7.41 -6.72
CA ASN A 93 -12.56 6.97 -5.54
C ASN A 93 -11.65 6.83 -4.29
N VAL A 94 -10.42 6.36 -4.49
CA VAL A 94 -9.44 6.18 -3.40
C VAL A 94 -8.88 7.52 -2.94
N PHE A 95 -8.65 8.46 -3.86
CA PHE A 95 -8.09 9.79 -3.62
C PHE A 95 -9.05 10.90 -4.11
N PRO A 96 -10.16 11.18 -3.39
CA PRO A 96 -11.21 12.09 -3.83
C PRO A 96 -10.81 13.57 -3.66
N ARG A 97 -9.76 14.01 -4.36
CA ARG A 97 -9.27 15.39 -4.38
C ARG A 97 -8.59 15.68 -5.72
N LYS A 98 -8.46 16.95 -6.07
CA LYS A 98 -7.66 17.37 -7.23
C LYS A 98 -6.18 17.05 -6.97
N LEU A 99 -5.58 16.27 -7.85
CA LEU A 99 -4.15 15.95 -7.85
C LEU A 99 -3.50 16.62 -9.07
N ASP A 100 -2.26 17.10 -8.90
CA ASP A 100 -1.40 17.42 -10.04
C ASP A 100 -0.92 16.13 -10.74
N ASP A 101 -0.29 16.28 -11.90
CA ASP A 101 0.11 15.16 -12.77
C ASP A 101 1.04 14.16 -12.06
N MET A 102 1.96 14.65 -11.23
CA MET A 102 2.91 13.80 -10.50
C MET A 102 2.18 13.01 -9.41
N ASN A 103 1.37 13.68 -8.60
CA ASN A 103 0.59 13.04 -7.55
C ASN A 103 -0.45 12.06 -8.11
N LEU A 104 -1.01 12.35 -9.28
CA LEU A 104 -1.93 11.46 -9.99
C LEU A 104 -1.23 10.18 -10.44
N ARG A 105 -0.01 10.28 -10.98
CA ARG A 105 0.83 9.12 -11.35
C ARG A 105 1.18 8.26 -10.13
N LEU A 106 1.51 8.87 -9.00
CA LEU A 106 1.80 8.15 -7.75
C LEU A 106 0.55 7.46 -7.21
N ALA A 107 -0.58 8.17 -7.17
CA ALA A 107 -1.86 7.63 -6.72
C ALA A 107 -2.32 6.44 -7.59
N PHE A 108 -2.10 6.49 -8.91
CA PHE A 108 -2.37 5.38 -9.80
C PHE A 108 -1.53 4.15 -9.47
N GLN A 109 -0.21 4.29 -9.37
CA GLN A 109 0.66 3.17 -9.02
C GLN A 109 0.33 2.57 -7.65
N GLU A 110 0.08 3.41 -6.65
CA GLU A 110 -0.29 2.91 -5.32
C GLU A 110 -1.64 2.17 -5.36
N THR A 111 -2.63 2.69 -6.10
CA THR A 111 -3.92 2.00 -6.31
C THR A 111 -3.72 0.65 -6.97
N MET A 112 -2.87 0.57 -8.00
CA MET A 112 -2.56 -0.69 -8.69
C MET A 112 -1.82 -1.68 -7.79
N ALA A 113 -0.89 -1.22 -6.95
CA ALA A 113 -0.21 -2.08 -5.96
C ALA A 113 -1.21 -2.68 -4.96
N HIS A 114 -2.18 -1.90 -4.49
CA HIS A 114 -3.25 -2.40 -3.63
C HIS A 114 -4.19 -3.39 -4.34
N LEU A 115 -4.56 -3.13 -5.59
CA LEU A 115 -5.40 -4.03 -6.38
C LEU A 115 -4.69 -5.38 -6.61
N LYS A 116 -3.40 -5.35 -6.96
CA LYS A 116 -2.60 -6.56 -7.13
C LYS A 116 -2.48 -7.37 -5.84
N TYR A 117 -2.24 -6.68 -4.72
CA TYR A 117 -2.21 -7.31 -3.40
C TYR A 117 -3.54 -8.01 -3.06
N LEU A 118 -4.66 -7.34 -3.31
CA LEU A 118 -5.99 -7.91 -3.08
C LEU A 118 -6.32 -9.07 -4.02
N GLU A 119 -5.82 -9.03 -5.25
CA GLU A 119 -5.97 -10.11 -6.24
C GLU A 119 -5.23 -11.36 -5.79
N ASN A 120 -3.99 -11.21 -5.35
CA ASN A 120 -3.19 -12.33 -4.82
C ASN A 120 -3.81 -12.94 -3.55
N LEU A 121 -4.56 -12.16 -2.77
CA LEU A 121 -5.37 -12.64 -1.65
C LEU A 121 -6.71 -13.27 -2.09
N GLY A 122 -7.00 -13.33 -3.38
CA GLY A 122 -8.25 -13.86 -3.94
C GLY A 122 -9.49 -12.99 -3.70
N LYS A 123 -9.32 -11.75 -3.21
CA LYS A 123 -10.43 -10.87 -2.80
C LYS A 123 -11.02 -10.07 -3.95
N VAL A 124 -10.22 -9.81 -4.98
CA VAL A 124 -10.63 -9.14 -6.21
C VAL A 124 -10.13 -9.94 -7.41
N LYS A 125 -10.71 -9.68 -8.57
CA LYS A 125 -10.27 -10.25 -9.85
C LYS A 125 -10.20 -9.16 -10.92
N GLN A 126 -9.28 -9.34 -11.85
CA GLN A 126 -9.13 -8.51 -13.05
C GLN A 126 -9.75 -9.21 -14.25
N GLU A 127 -10.56 -8.48 -15.02
CA GLU A 127 -11.12 -8.92 -16.29
C GLU A 127 -10.78 -7.88 -17.37
N GLU A 128 -10.38 -8.34 -18.56
CA GLU A 128 -10.11 -7.44 -19.68
C GLU A 128 -11.38 -7.25 -20.52
N VAL A 129 -11.83 -6.00 -20.63
CA VAL A 129 -12.96 -5.59 -21.47
C VAL A 129 -12.46 -4.55 -22.46
N HIS A 130 -12.54 -4.84 -23.76
CA HIS A 130 -12.06 -3.94 -24.83
C HIS A 130 -10.61 -3.46 -24.61
N LYS A 131 -9.68 -4.36 -24.23
CA LYS A 131 -8.28 -4.07 -23.91
C LYS A 131 -8.06 -3.19 -22.67
N VAL A 132 -9.08 -2.99 -21.85
CA VAL A 132 -9.02 -2.22 -20.60
C VAL A 132 -9.33 -3.13 -19.42
N SER A 133 -8.43 -3.15 -18.45
CA SER A 133 -8.58 -3.94 -17.24
C SER A 133 -9.61 -3.33 -16.29
N HIS A 134 -10.61 -4.14 -15.94
CA HIS A 134 -11.63 -3.85 -14.95
C HIS A 134 -11.43 -4.75 -13.73
N TRP A 135 -11.56 -4.16 -12.55
CA TRP A 135 -11.41 -4.83 -11.27
C TRP A 135 -12.79 -5.00 -10.64
N SER A 136 -13.05 -6.17 -10.06
CA SER A 136 -14.29 -6.47 -9.33
C SER A 136 -14.00 -7.30 -8.09
N LYS A 137 -14.87 -7.23 -7.09
CA LYS A 137 -14.78 -8.10 -5.90
C LYS A 137 -15.05 -9.55 -6.30
N THR A 138 -14.23 -10.49 -5.83
CA THR A 138 -14.47 -11.91 -6.03
C THR A 138 -15.71 -12.32 -5.25
N ARG A 139 -16.68 -12.97 -5.91
CA ARG A 139 -17.85 -13.54 -5.22
C ARG A 139 -17.38 -14.76 -4.42
N GLN A 140 -17.61 -14.76 -3.10
CA GLN A 140 -17.50 -15.99 -2.32
C GLN A 140 -18.68 -16.89 -2.70
N VAL A 141 -18.38 -18.12 -3.12
CA VAL A 141 -19.37 -19.17 -3.38
C VAL A 141 -19.81 -19.78 -2.06
#